data_AF-A0A1W2AJA9-F1
#
_entry.id   AF-A0A1W2AJA9-F1
#
_cell.length_a   1.000
_cell.length_b   1.000
_cell.length_c   1.000
_cell.angle_alpha   90.00
_cell.angle_beta   90.00
_cell.angle_gamma   90.00
#
_symmetry.space_group_name_H-M   'P 1'
#
loop_
_entity.id
_entity.type
_entity.pdbx_description
1 polymer ?
#
loop_
_entity_poly.entity_id
_entity_poly.type
_entity_poly.pdbx_seq_one_letter_code
_entity_poly.pdbx_strand_id
1 'polypeptide(L)'
;MSAKKQLSNPFSTGGGGVHFETHIQASFVTLMLTGGRTPCLPPWPISKINLQGKIDGYEVDDLIVTVTNFTTGEERKLLAQIKNSIAVTEKNEIFGSVISAAWIDFNNSAIFSKNRDCIALITNFITEVDQVNFQWLLHQAKYTVSSDEFYIHVATAKYSPNKSEEKLNVIEHHLKKANQNVALSKDEVWLFLKHFYYLGYDLGHEYGVAISLLHSHISQFKHMNPSSVWGQIVTYVMSCNQNGGTITVDVLPEYLKDLFINLPQTISPDNIGLTYSLGSAQQINFTQHQYAPEILKLCFLGGWNEKDKNDRHLISEFIGKEYFDWIIEFRKILEFSNCPFTHKNGIWKIKNQNELFQLFSKQIFDEDIEIFKRLFCSIFELEEFVSDELFNGVVNSLGYIKFHSSIFKNCTVNKIDNLVFQSITHFYELITANSYPKFVKFFPLFAELSPNQFFSFIENKFIIDVTVEK
;
A
#
# COMPACT_ATOMS: atom_id res chain seq x y z
N MET A 1 42.29 45.68 6.79
CA MET A 1 40.92 45.45 7.28
C MET A 1 40.32 44.33 6.44
N SER A 2 40.18 43.12 6.98
CA SER A 2 39.51 42.03 6.27
C SER A 2 38.01 42.34 6.20
N ALA A 3 37.44 42.38 5.00
CA ALA A 3 36.01 42.53 4.81
C ALA A 3 35.27 41.47 5.64
N LYS A 4 34.42 41.90 6.59
CA LYS A 4 33.53 41.00 7.31
C LYS A 4 32.67 40.27 6.27
N LYS A 5 32.79 38.95 6.21
CA LYS A 5 31.92 38.09 5.38
C LYS A 5 30.47 38.43 5.73
N GLN A 6 29.68 38.87 4.75
CA GLN A 6 28.26 39.17 4.96
C GLN A 6 27.57 37.93 5.54
N LEU A 7 26.74 38.14 6.55
CA LEU A 7 26.02 37.08 7.24
C LEU A 7 24.99 36.50 6.26
N SER A 8 25.28 35.33 5.71
CA SER A 8 24.41 34.62 4.77
C SER A 8 23.35 33.84 5.55
N ASN A 9 22.14 33.73 5.01
CA ASN A 9 21.06 32.96 5.65
C ASN A 9 21.44 31.47 5.74
N PRO A 10 21.10 30.78 6.86
CA PRO A 10 21.40 29.35 7.03
C PRO A 10 20.82 28.46 5.93
N PHE A 11 19.71 28.86 5.33
CA PHE A 11 19.08 28.13 4.24
C PHE A 11 19.95 28.07 2.98
N SER A 12 20.51 29.21 2.53
CA SER A 12 21.34 29.22 1.32
C SER A 12 22.74 28.67 1.58
N THR A 13 23.31 28.87 2.78
CA THR A 13 24.62 28.29 3.12
C THR A 13 24.56 26.81 3.45
N GLY A 14 23.42 26.33 3.96
CA GLY A 14 23.16 24.93 4.27
C GLY A 14 22.61 24.11 3.10
N GLY A 15 22.48 24.69 1.90
CA GLY A 15 22.03 23.97 0.70
C GLY A 15 20.55 23.62 0.69
N GLY A 16 19.69 24.40 1.36
CA GLY A 16 18.25 24.12 1.49
C GLY A 16 17.50 23.99 0.15
N GLY A 17 17.96 24.72 -0.89
CA GLY A 17 17.43 24.57 -2.25
C GLY A 17 17.72 23.18 -2.85
N VAL A 18 18.97 22.74 -2.77
CA VAL A 18 19.42 21.41 -3.25
C VAL A 18 18.75 20.30 -2.44
N HIS A 19 18.60 20.50 -1.13
CA HIS A 19 17.87 19.58 -0.26
C HIS A 19 16.42 19.41 -0.71
N PHE A 20 15.71 20.50 -0.98
CA PHE A 20 14.34 20.46 -1.50
C PHE A 20 14.27 19.75 -2.86
N GLU A 21 15.14 20.11 -3.80
CA GLU A 21 15.21 19.49 -5.13
C GLU A 21 15.39 17.97 -5.04
N THR A 22 16.36 17.53 -4.23
CA THR A 22 16.62 16.11 -3.98
C THR A 22 15.39 15.39 -3.42
N HIS A 23 14.66 16.00 -2.49
CA HIS A 23 13.45 15.41 -1.92
C HIS A 23 12.32 15.28 -2.96
N ILE A 24 12.18 16.26 -3.85
CA ILE A 24 11.23 16.18 -4.96
C ILE A 24 11.62 15.05 -5.90
N GLN A 25 12.88 15.00 -6.35
CA GLN A 25 13.38 13.91 -7.20
C GLN A 25 13.16 12.53 -6.56
N ALA A 26 13.47 12.38 -5.26
CA ALA A 26 13.24 11.16 -4.48
C ALA A 26 11.76 10.76 -4.41
N SER A 27 10.84 11.73 -4.41
CA SER A 27 9.40 11.43 -4.45
C SER A 27 9.00 10.71 -5.74
N PHE A 28 9.53 11.14 -6.90
CA PHE A 28 9.24 10.48 -8.17
C PHE A 28 9.89 9.09 -8.27
N VAL A 29 11.10 8.92 -7.70
CA VAL A 29 11.74 7.60 -7.60
C VAL A 29 10.94 6.68 -6.67
N THR A 30 10.38 7.19 -5.58
CA THR A 30 9.47 6.44 -4.71
C THR A 30 8.22 6.02 -5.47
N LEU A 31 7.63 6.90 -6.27
CA LEU A 31 6.48 6.57 -7.13
C LEU A 31 6.85 5.51 -8.18
N MET A 32 8.05 5.57 -8.76
CA MET A 32 8.55 4.53 -9.67
C MET A 32 8.64 3.17 -8.96
N LEU A 33 9.28 3.13 -7.78
CA LEU A 33 9.49 1.91 -6.99
C LEU A 33 8.19 1.29 -6.47
N THR A 34 7.23 2.12 -6.09
CA THR A 34 5.94 1.68 -5.51
C THR A 34 4.87 1.42 -6.57
N GLY A 35 5.17 1.63 -7.85
CA GLY A 35 4.17 1.55 -8.93
C GLY A 35 3.13 2.68 -8.89
N GLY A 36 3.42 3.78 -8.19
CA GLY A 36 2.63 5.00 -8.17
C GLY A 36 2.54 5.70 -9.53
N ARG A 37 1.88 6.86 -9.56
CA ARG A 37 1.62 7.64 -10.78
C ARG A 37 2.09 9.07 -10.62
N THR A 38 2.69 9.60 -11.67
CA THR A 38 3.10 11.00 -11.73
C THR A 38 1.89 11.92 -11.88
N PRO A 39 1.90 13.13 -11.30
CA PRO A 39 0.95 14.17 -11.67
C PRO A 39 1.09 14.58 -13.14
N CYS A 40 0.09 15.28 -13.66
CA CYS A 40 0.05 15.93 -14.98
C CYS A 40 -0.03 14.99 -16.21
N LEU A 41 0.44 13.74 -16.10
CA LEU A 41 0.39 12.76 -17.19
C LEU A 41 -0.72 11.73 -16.97
N PRO A 42 -1.09 10.94 -18.00
CA PRO A 42 -1.95 9.78 -17.82
C PRO A 42 -1.41 8.83 -16.74
N PRO A 43 -2.27 8.01 -16.11
CA PRO A 43 -1.89 7.12 -15.01
C PRO A 43 -1.12 5.89 -15.51
N TRP A 44 0.00 6.12 -16.18
CA TRP A 44 0.96 5.13 -16.65
C TRP A 44 2.13 5.01 -15.66
N PRO A 45 2.80 3.84 -15.61
CA PRO A 45 4.01 3.65 -14.80
C PRO A 45 5.12 4.63 -15.21
N ILE A 46 5.95 5.01 -14.24
CA ILE A 46 7.20 5.72 -14.54
C ILE A 46 8.23 4.69 -15.02
N SER A 47 8.75 4.88 -16.22
CA SER A 47 9.75 4.00 -16.85
C SER A 47 11.17 4.55 -16.72
N LYS A 48 11.33 5.87 -16.75
CA LYS A 48 12.62 6.55 -16.71
C LYS A 48 12.53 7.89 -15.97
N ILE A 49 13.52 8.18 -15.14
CA ILE A 49 13.71 9.48 -14.48
C ILE A 49 15.13 9.97 -14.79
N ASN A 50 15.25 11.12 -15.46
CA ASN A 50 16.53 11.81 -15.62
C ASN A 50 16.57 12.99 -14.63
N LEU A 51 17.61 13.05 -13.80
CA LEU A 51 17.80 14.07 -12.76
C LEU A 51 18.50 15.33 -13.27
N GLN A 52 19.12 15.28 -14.46
CA GLN A 52 19.79 16.41 -15.11
C GLN A 52 19.63 16.35 -16.64
N GLY A 53 18.77 17.21 -17.18
CA GLY A 53 18.39 17.21 -18.60
C GLY A 53 19.34 17.90 -19.58
N LYS A 54 20.23 18.79 -19.10
CA LYS A 54 21.04 19.68 -19.96
C LYS A 54 21.84 18.95 -21.05
N ILE A 55 22.46 17.81 -20.71
CA ILE A 55 23.30 17.04 -21.66
C ILE A 55 22.45 16.43 -22.78
N ASP A 56 21.19 16.10 -22.49
CA ASP A 56 20.24 15.52 -23.45
C ASP A 56 19.50 16.61 -24.26
N GLY A 57 19.90 17.88 -24.13
CA GLY A 57 19.34 19.01 -24.89
C GLY A 57 18.09 19.64 -24.30
N TYR A 58 17.74 19.33 -23.05
CA TYR A 58 16.64 19.99 -22.32
C TYR A 58 17.14 21.26 -21.62
N GLU A 59 16.38 22.33 -21.71
CA GLU A 59 16.62 23.53 -20.91
C GLU A 59 15.96 23.45 -19.53
N VAL A 60 14.84 22.75 -19.40
CA VAL A 60 14.24 22.37 -18.11
C VAL A 60 14.93 21.10 -17.63
N ASP A 61 15.87 21.26 -16.70
CA ASP A 61 16.89 20.25 -16.42
C ASP A 61 16.77 19.57 -15.05
N ASP A 62 16.13 20.20 -14.05
CA ASP A 62 16.11 19.68 -12.67
C ASP A 62 15.46 18.28 -12.54
N LEU A 63 14.49 17.93 -13.38
CA LEU A 63 13.84 16.61 -13.36
C LEU A 63 13.06 16.34 -14.65
N ILE A 64 13.30 15.19 -15.28
CA ILE A 64 12.55 14.70 -16.44
C ILE A 64 12.00 13.31 -16.12
N VAL A 65 10.68 13.18 -16.16
CA VAL A 65 9.99 11.92 -15.85
C VAL A 65 9.34 11.41 -17.13
N THR A 66 9.66 10.18 -17.53
CA THR A 66 9.01 9.49 -18.65
C THR A 66 8.09 8.41 -18.11
N VAL A 67 6.87 8.38 -18.62
CA VAL A 67 5.90 7.31 -18.39
C VAL A 67 5.61 6.57 -19.69
N THR A 68 5.42 5.25 -19.60
CA THR A 68 5.21 4.40 -20.77
C THR A 68 3.90 3.62 -20.61
N ASN A 69 3.05 3.65 -21.63
CA ASN A 69 1.86 2.82 -21.68
C ASN A 69 2.26 1.36 -21.96
N PHE A 70 1.97 0.45 -21.03
CA PHE A 70 2.32 -0.98 -21.20
C PHE A 70 1.65 -1.65 -22.40
N THR A 71 0.49 -1.18 -22.85
CA THR A 71 -0.26 -1.79 -23.95
C THR A 71 0.21 -1.28 -25.31
N THR A 72 0.44 0.03 -25.44
CA THR A 72 0.75 0.66 -26.73
C THR A 72 2.23 0.95 -26.93
N GLY A 73 3.03 0.94 -25.87
CA GLY A 73 4.40 1.42 -25.87
C GLY A 73 4.53 2.94 -26.02
N GLU A 74 3.42 3.69 -25.98
CA GLU A 74 3.45 5.15 -26.07
C GLU A 74 4.14 5.76 -24.85
N GLU A 75 5.08 6.68 -25.09
CA GLU A 75 5.77 7.42 -24.05
C GLU A 75 5.26 8.85 -23.93
N ARG A 76 5.21 9.36 -22.70
CA ARG A 76 4.94 10.77 -22.38
C ARG A 76 5.91 11.27 -21.34
N LYS A 77 6.23 12.56 -21.41
CA LYS A 77 7.24 13.21 -20.57
C LYS A 77 6.67 14.35 -19.75
N LEU A 78 7.15 14.44 -18.50
CA LEU A 78 7.00 15.60 -17.63
C LEU A 78 8.38 16.21 -17.44
N LEU A 79 8.56 17.44 -17.92
CA LEU A 79 9.76 18.25 -17.69
C LEU A 79 9.48 19.15 -16.49
N ALA A 80 10.26 19.07 -15.43
CA ALA A 80 10.00 19.80 -14.20
C ALA A 80 11.19 20.67 -13.79
N GLN A 81 10.92 21.96 -13.59
CA GLN A 81 11.85 22.85 -12.89
C GLN A 81 11.45 22.92 -11.41
N ILE A 82 12.42 22.73 -10.53
CA ILE A 82 12.22 22.71 -9.08
C ILE A 82 12.84 23.97 -8.47
N LYS A 83 12.02 24.73 -7.74
CA LYS A 83 12.48 25.91 -6.99
C LYS A 83 11.77 25.95 -5.64
N ASN A 84 12.52 25.97 -4.54
CA ASN A 84 11.91 25.94 -3.20
C ASN A 84 10.90 27.08 -2.99
N SER A 85 11.24 28.29 -3.44
CA SER A 85 10.31 29.41 -3.48
C SER A 85 10.52 30.28 -4.72
N ILE A 86 9.44 30.86 -5.23
CA ILE A 86 9.46 31.73 -6.40
C ILE A 86 8.33 32.76 -6.37
N ALA A 87 8.61 33.98 -6.81
CA ALA A 87 7.63 35.04 -6.94
C ALA A 87 7.29 35.30 -8.40
N VAL A 88 6.01 35.37 -8.75
CA VAL A 88 5.54 35.59 -10.13
C VAL A 88 5.49 37.10 -10.38
N THR A 89 6.65 37.68 -10.74
CA THR A 89 6.79 39.12 -11.02
C THR A 89 7.72 39.37 -12.21
N GLU A 90 7.58 40.53 -12.86
CA GLU A 90 8.39 40.91 -14.02
C GLU A 90 9.88 41.07 -13.70
N LYS A 91 10.20 41.46 -12.45
CA LYS A 91 11.57 41.71 -11.97
C LYS A 91 12.27 40.45 -11.49
N ASN A 92 11.54 39.35 -11.31
CA ASN A 92 12.13 38.10 -10.86
C ASN A 92 12.81 37.38 -12.04
N GLU A 93 14.14 37.52 -12.12
CA GLU A 93 14.97 36.89 -13.14
C GLU A 93 14.97 35.36 -13.04
N ILE A 94 14.79 34.80 -11.85
CA ILE A 94 14.66 33.34 -11.66
C ILE A 94 13.39 32.85 -12.36
N PHE A 95 12.26 33.51 -12.12
CA PHE A 95 11.00 33.19 -12.81
C PHE A 95 11.11 33.39 -14.32
N GLY A 96 11.75 34.47 -14.76
CA GLY A 96 12.04 34.69 -16.18
C GLY A 96 12.86 33.56 -16.80
N SER A 97 13.86 33.05 -16.08
CA SER A 97 14.69 31.93 -16.52
C SER A 97 13.89 30.62 -16.61
N VAL A 98 13.02 30.34 -15.64
CA VAL A 98 12.10 29.18 -15.69
C VAL A 98 11.19 29.24 -16.90
N ILE A 99 10.53 30.38 -17.13
CA ILE A 99 9.64 30.56 -18.29
C ILE A 99 10.42 30.48 -19.60
N SER A 100 11.64 31.00 -19.64
CA SER A 100 12.50 30.92 -20.83
C SER A 100 12.90 29.49 -21.15
N ALA A 101 13.36 28.71 -20.16
CA ALA A 101 13.70 27.31 -20.35
C ALA A 101 12.49 26.49 -20.82
N ALA A 102 11.34 26.68 -20.17
CA ALA A 102 10.10 26.03 -20.54
C ALA A 102 9.64 26.40 -21.97
N TRP A 103 9.79 27.66 -22.38
CA TRP A 103 9.44 28.12 -23.73
C TRP A 103 10.32 27.51 -24.81
N ILE A 104 11.63 27.39 -24.54
CA ILE A 104 12.58 26.76 -25.46
C ILE A 104 12.23 25.29 -25.65
N ASP A 105 12.03 24.54 -24.56
CA ASP A 105 11.70 23.13 -24.61
C ASP A 105 10.32 22.89 -25.26
N PHE A 106 9.32 23.72 -24.94
CA PHE A 106 7.98 23.63 -25.53
C PHE A 106 7.97 23.72 -27.07
N ASN A 107 8.93 24.47 -27.64
CA ASN A 107 9.06 24.63 -29.09
C ASN A 107 10.06 23.67 -29.73
N ASN A 108 10.76 22.86 -28.94
CA ASN A 108 11.70 21.87 -29.45
C ASN A 108 10.99 20.53 -29.70
N SER A 109 10.57 20.31 -30.95
CA SER A 109 9.85 19.09 -31.36
C SER A 109 10.66 17.79 -31.24
N ALA A 110 11.99 17.88 -31.09
CA ALA A 110 12.83 16.69 -30.88
C ALA A 110 12.67 16.13 -29.45
N ILE A 111 12.38 16.99 -28.48
CA ILE A 111 12.33 16.62 -27.06
C ILE A 111 10.95 16.80 -26.43
N PHE A 112 10.04 17.55 -27.06
CA PHE A 112 8.72 17.84 -26.51
C PHE A 112 7.60 17.63 -27.53
N SER A 113 6.64 16.78 -27.18
CA SER A 113 5.44 16.51 -27.96
C SER A 113 4.24 17.27 -27.41
N LYS A 114 3.80 18.30 -28.13
CA LYS A 114 2.58 19.07 -27.80
C LYS A 114 1.36 18.13 -27.71
N ASN A 115 0.50 18.39 -26.72
CA ASN A 115 -0.69 17.62 -26.30
C ASN A 115 -0.41 16.22 -25.71
N ARG A 116 0.86 15.88 -25.50
CA ARG A 116 1.27 14.60 -24.90
C ARG A 116 2.14 14.82 -23.67
N ASP A 117 3.12 15.68 -23.81
CA ASP A 117 4.10 16.03 -22.78
C ASP A 117 3.64 17.27 -21.99
N CYS A 118 4.18 17.41 -20.79
CA CYS A 118 3.86 18.49 -19.86
C CYS A 118 5.14 19.15 -19.34
N ILE A 119 5.07 20.44 -19.02
CA ILE A 119 6.12 21.17 -18.32
C ILE A 119 5.56 21.62 -16.97
N ALA A 120 6.30 21.45 -15.88
CA ALA A 120 5.87 21.84 -14.54
C ALA A 120 6.90 22.70 -13.81
N LEU A 121 6.39 23.67 -13.06
CA LEU A 121 7.12 24.36 -12.01
C LEU A 121 6.71 23.77 -10.66
N ILE A 122 7.67 23.17 -9.95
CA ILE A 122 7.46 22.55 -8.64
C ILE A 122 8.05 23.45 -7.56
N THR A 123 7.24 23.81 -6.55
CA THR A 123 7.68 24.69 -5.45
C THR A 123 7.13 24.26 -4.10
N ASN A 124 7.80 24.70 -3.03
CA ASN A 124 7.28 24.56 -1.66
C ASN A 124 6.46 25.79 -1.29
N PHE A 125 7.01 26.99 -1.54
CA PHE A 125 6.41 28.25 -1.13
C PHE A 125 6.24 29.22 -2.29
N ILE A 126 5.01 29.67 -2.47
CA ILE A 126 4.63 30.79 -3.32
C ILE A 126 3.71 31.69 -2.51
N THR A 127 3.63 32.99 -2.84
CA THR A 127 2.68 33.86 -2.14
C THR A 127 1.25 33.41 -2.44
N GLU A 128 0.32 33.54 -1.49
CA GLU A 128 -1.10 33.17 -1.69
C GLU A 128 -1.69 33.87 -2.91
N VAL A 129 -1.35 35.15 -3.08
CA VAL A 129 -1.74 35.95 -4.24
C VAL A 129 -1.24 35.32 -5.54
N ASP A 130 0.05 34.96 -5.62
CA ASP A 130 0.60 34.33 -6.80
C ASP A 130 -0.03 32.95 -7.02
N GLN A 131 -0.21 32.14 -5.97
CA GLN A 131 -0.79 30.80 -6.05
C GLN A 131 -2.19 30.84 -6.67
N VAL A 132 -3.09 31.64 -6.11
CA VAL A 132 -4.50 31.72 -6.52
C VAL A 132 -4.60 32.17 -7.98
N ASN A 133 -3.89 33.24 -8.35
CA ASN A 133 -4.01 33.83 -9.68
C ASN A 133 -3.28 32.97 -10.73
N PHE A 134 -2.07 32.50 -10.43
CA PHE A 134 -1.27 31.69 -11.37
C PHE A 134 -1.90 30.33 -11.63
N GLN A 135 -2.34 29.63 -10.58
CA GLN A 135 -3.00 28.34 -10.73
C GLN A 135 -4.33 28.47 -11.49
N TRP A 136 -5.10 29.54 -11.22
CA TRP A 136 -6.34 29.80 -11.95
C TRP A 136 -6.09 30.03 -13.45
N LEU A 137 -5.07 30.82 -13.83
CA LEU A 137 -4.70 31.02 -15.23
C LEU A 137 -4.36 29.70 -15.94
N LEU A 138 -3.52 28.87 -15.32
CA LEU A 138 -3.12 27.56 -15.89
C LEU A 138 -4.31 26.60 -16.02
N HIS A 139 -5.24 26.61 -15.06
CA HIS A 139 -6.45 25.81 -15.13
C HIS A 139 -7.40 26.31 -16.23
N GLN A 140 -7.66 27.61 -16.30
CA GLN A 140 -8.54 28.20 -17.32
C GLN A 140 -8.03 27.95 -18.73
N ALA A 141 -6.72 28.06 -18.97
CA ALA A 141 -6.15 27.75 -20.27
C ALA A 141 -6.48 26.32 -20.72
N LYS A 142 -6.47 25.35 -19.79
CA LYS A 142 -6.73 23.92 -20.08
C LYS A 142 -8.17 23.64 -20.47
N TYR A 143 -9.12 24.30 -19.83
CA TYR A 143 -10.56 24.00 -19.99
C TYR A 143 -11.28 24.89 -21.01
N THR A 144 -10.63 25.94 -21.49
CA THR A 144 -11.16 26.78 -22.57
C THR A 144 -10.90 26.14 -23.94
N VAL A 145 -11.78 26.43 -24.90
CA VAL A 145 -11.75 25.83 -26.24
C VAL A 145 -10.93 26.70 -27.22
N SER A 146 -10.79 28.00 -26.95
CA SER A 146 -9.99 28.94 -27.76
C SER A 146 -9.25 29.98 -26.91
N SER A 147 -8.26 30.65 -27.49
CA SER A 147 -7.60 31.78 -26.83
C SER A 147 -8.58 32.92 -26.53
N ASP A 148 -9.52 33.20 -27.44
CA ASP A 148 -10.48 34.30 -27.24
C ASP A 148 -11.34 34.10 -26.00
N GLU A 149 -11.86 32.88 -25.79
CA GLU A 149 -12.61 32.52 -24.60
C GLU A 149 -11.75 32.69 -23.33
N PHE A 150 -10.49 32.22 -23.37
CA PHE A 150 -9.54 32.38 -22.27
C PHE A 150 -9.32 33.85 -21.89
N TYR A 151 -9.01 34.72 -22.85
CA TYR A 151 -8.78 36.15 -22.56
C TYR A 151 -10.05 36.87 -22.11
N ILE A 152 -11.23 36.48 -22.60
CA ILE A 152 -12.52 36.99 -22.09
C ILE A 152 -12.69 36.61 -20.62
N HIS A 153 -12.43 35.36 -20.25
CA HIS A 153 -12.53 34.91 -18.86
C HIS A 153 -11.57 35.66 -17.95
N VAL A 154 -10.31 35.87 -18.39
CA VAL A 154 -9.30 36.62 -17.62
C VAL A 154 -9.74 38.06 -17.37
N ALA A 155 -10.30 38.73 -18.38
CA ALA A 155 -10.73 40.13 -18.29
C ALA A 155 -12.08 40.32 -17.57
N THR A 156 -12.85 39.25 -17.37
CA THR A 156 -14.19 39.34 -16.77
C THR A 156 -14.09 39.52 -15.26
N ALA A 157 -14.36 40.74 -14.79
CA ALA A 157 -14.38 41.07 -13.38
C ALA A 157 -15.33 40.16 -12.57
N LYS A 158 -14.91 39.78 -11.35
CA LYS A 158 -15.60 38.84 -10.45
C LYS A 158 -15.71 37.39 -10.96
N TYR A 159 -15.34 37.12 -12.21
CA TYR A 159 -15.18 35.76 -12.72
C TYR A 159 -13.75 35.28 -12.51
N SER A 160 -12.77 36.12 -12.89
CA SER A 160 -11.36 35.90 -12.59
C SER A 160 -10.96 36.46 -11.22
N PRO A 161 -9.97 35.84 -10.56
CA PRO A 161 -9.32 36.44 -9.40
C PRO A 161 -8.74 37.83 -9.72
N ASN A 162 -8.77 38.74 -8.74
CA ASN A 162 -8.52 40.19 -8.93
C ASN A 162 -7.18 40.57 -9.58
N LYS A 163 -6.17 39.68 -9.57
CA LYS A 163 -4.84 39.95 -10.15
C LYS A 163 -4.51 39.02 -11.32
N SER A 164 -5.48 38.32 -11.88
CA SER A 164 -5.23 37.35 -12.96
C SER A 164 -4.68 38.03 -14.21
N GLU A 165 -5.23 39.18 -14.58
CA GLU A 165 -4.73 39.98 -15.71
C GLU A 165 -3.30 40.50 -15.46
N GLU A 166 -3.02 41.01 -14.25
CA GLU A 166 -1.66 41.41 -13.85
C GLU A 166 -0.68 40.25 -13.97
N LYS A 167 -1.04 39.05 -13.49
CA LYS A 167 -0.17 37.87 -13.56
C LYS A 167 -0.03 37.32 -14.97
N LEU A 168 -1.07 37.42 -15.81
CA LEU A 168 -0.95 37.06 -17.22
C LEU A 168 0.06 37.96 -17.93
N ASN A 169 -0.01 39.28 -17.70
CA ASN A 169 0.94 40.24 -18.26
C ASN A 169 2.39 39.95 -17.85
N VAL A 170 2.61 39.52 -16.59
CA VAL A 170 3.94 39.08 -16.12
C VAL A 170 4.45 37.88 -16.93
N ILE A 171 3.58 36.89 -17.21
CA ILE A 171 3.94 35.70 -17.98
C ILE A 171 4.24 36.09 -19.43
N GLU A 172 3.38 36.89 -20.06
CA GLU A 172 3.56 37.39 -21.43
C GLU A 172 4.86 38.18 -21.59
N HIS A 173 5.22 39.00 -20.59
CA HIS A 173 6.48 39.72 -20.57
C HIS A 173 7.70 38.79 -20.60
N HIS A 174 7.71 37.75 -19.75
CA HIS A 174 8.81 36.79 -19.72
C HIS A 174 8.84 35.90 -20.95
N LEU A 175 7.69 35.49 -21.48
CA LEU A 175 7.59 34.75 -22.73
C LEU A 175 8.07 35.58 -23.93
N LYS A 176 7.72 36.87 -23.99
CA LYS A 176 8.24 37.80 -25.00
C LYS A 176 9.76 37.87 -24.95
N LYS A 177 10.34 38.00 -23.75
CA LYS A 177 11.81 37.99 -23.58
C LYS A 177 12.43 36.67 -24.06
N ALA A 178 11.84 35.53 -23.70
CA ALA A 178 12.29 34.22 -24.14
C ALA A 178 12.20 34.06 -25.66
N ASN A 179 11.20 34.66 -26.29
CA ASN A 179 10.99 34.69 -27.73
C ASN A 179 11.77 35.82 -28.42
N GLN A 180 13.02 36.05 -28.02
CA GLN A 180 13.91 37.07 -28.62
C GLN A 180 13.32 38.50 -28.61
N ASN A 181 12.56 38.84 -27.57
CA ASN A 181 11.81 40.10 -27.42
C ASN A 181 10.69 40.32 -28.46
N VAL A 182 10.28 39.28 -29.19
CA VAL A 182 9.15 39.30 -30.11
C VAL A 182 7.87 38.93 -29.36
N ALA A 183 6.85 39.78 -29.47
CA ALA A 183 5.56 39.54 -28.82
C ALA A 183 4.88 38.32 -29.45
N LEU A 184 4.30 37.47 -28.59
CA LEU A 184 3.59 36.27 -28.99
C LEU A 184 2.13 36.58 -29.29
N SER A 185 1.53 35.79 -30.17
CA SER A 185 0.09 35.79 -30.36
C SER A 185 -0.64 35.24 -29.13
N LYS A 186 -1.91 35.62 -28.98
CA LYS A 186 -2.78 35.10 -27.91
C LYS A 186 -2.88 33.58 -27.95
N ASP A 187 -2.91 33.00 -29.15
CA ASP A 187 -2.95 31.54 -29.35
C ASP A 187 -1.67 30.85 -28.86
N GLU A 188 -0.49 31.42 -29.11
CA GLU A 188 0.78 30.86 -28.66
C GLU A 188 0.90 30.87 -27.13
N VAL A 189 0.54 31.99 -26.50
CA VAL A 189 0.53 32.12 -25.02
C VAL A 189 -0.46 31.13 -24.42
N TRP A 190 -1.69 31.09 -24.93
CA TRP A 190 -2.72 30.17 -24.47
C TRP A 190 -2.29 28.71 -24.61
N LEU A 191 -1.73 28.33 -25.77
CA LEU A 191 -1.26 26.97 -26.01
C LEU A 191 -0.10 26.59 -25.08
N PHE A 192 0.83 27.51 -24.80
CA PHE A 192 1.89 27.28 -23.81
C PHE A 192 1.31 27.03 -22.42
N LEU A 193 0.39 27.89 -21.95
CA LEU A 193 -0.24 27.77 -20.63
C LEU A 193 -1.01 26.45 -20.47
N LYS A 194 -1.56 25.89 -21.54
CA LYS A 194 -2.20 24.55 -21.53
C LYS A 194 -1.24 23.44 -21.14
N HIS A 195 0.03 23.56 -21.51
CA HIS A 195 1.07 22.54 -21.28
C HIS A 195 1.91 22.84 -20.04
N PHE A 196 1.77 24.02 -19.46
CA PHE A 196 2.46 24.43 -18.25
C PHE A 196 1.63 24.09 -17.00
N TYR A 197 2.28 23.54 -15.99
CA TYR A 197 1.69 23.12 -14.73
C TYR A 197 2.42 23.77 -13.56
N TYR A 198 1.68 24.00 -12.48
CA TYR A 198 2.22 24.41 -11.21
C TYR A 198 1.90 23.33 -10.18
N LEU A 199 2.92 22.87 -9.45
CA LEU A 199 2.80 21.83 -8.43
C LEU A 199 3.36 22.34 -7.11
N GLY A 200 2.52 22.37 -6.07
CA GLY A 200 2.93 22.65 -4.70
C GLY A 200 3.29 21.36 -3.99
N TYR A 201 4.52 21.25 -3.47
CA TYR A 201 5.00 20.11 -2.68
C TYR A 201 5.57 20.59 -1.35
N ASP A 202 5.02 20.09 -0.26
CA ASP A 202 5.48 20.36 1.10
C ASP A 202 6.57 19.35 1.54
N LEU A 203 7.58 19.16 0.69
CA LEU A 203 8.75 18.32 0.98
C LEU A 203 9.96 19.15 1.45
N GLY A 204 10.95 18.47 2.03
CA GLY A 204 12.17 19.09 2.55
C GLY A 204 12.13 19.46 4.04
N HIS A 205 11.02 19.20 4.71
CA HIS A 205 10.88 19.20 6.18
C HIS A 205 10.59 17.78 6.68
N GLU A 206 10.69 17.55 8.00
CA GLU A 206 10.43 16.24 8.60
C GLU A 206 8.99 15.75 8.43
N TYR A 207 8.04 16.68 8.34
CA TYR A 207 6.61 16.40 8.26
C TYR A 207 5.95 17.22 7.15
N GLY A 208 4.91 16.64 6.54
CA GLY A 208 4.16 17.20 5.43
C GLY A 208 3.15 16.19 4.88
N VAL A 209 2.18 16.65 4.11
CA VAL A 209 1.19 15.84 3.42
C VAL A 209 1.86 14.95 2.39
N ALA A 210 2.74 15.50 1.55
CA ALA A 210 3.41 14.73 0.50
C ALA A 210 4.28 13.61 1.10
N ILE A 211 5.07 13.88 2.15
CA ILE A 211 5.88 12.85 2.80
C ILE A 211 5.01 11.78 3.47
N SER A 212 3.86 12.16 4.05
CA SER A 212 2.91 11.20 4.64
C SER A 212 2.30 10.26 3.59
N LEU A 213 1.97 10.78 2.41
CA LEU A 213 1.49 9.99 1.28
C LEU A 213 2.59 9.06 0.74
N LEU A 214 3.82 9.56 0.61
CA LEU A 214 4.97 8.74 0.21
C LEU A 214 5.25 7.62 1.23
N HIS A 215 5.19 7.91 2.52
CA HIS A 215 5.29 6.90 3.57
C HIS A 215 4.16 5.88 3.49
N SER A 216 2.94 6.29 3.13
CA SER A 216 1.82 5.36 2.92
C SER A 216 2.07 4.46 1.71
N HIS A 217 2.59 5.00 0.60
CA HIS A 217 3.02 4.20 -0.54
C HIS A 217 4.11 3.19 -0.16
N ILE A 218 5.13 3.62 0.58
CA ILE A 218 6.21 2.73 1.06
C ILE A 218 5.66 1.65 2.01
N SER A 219 4.72 2.00 2.88
CA SER A 219 4.13 1.08 3.88
C SER A 219 3.30 -0.06 3.29
N GLN A 220 2.96 0.02 2.01
CA GLN A 220 2.29 -1.08 1.30
C GLN A 220 3.23 -2.28 1.09
N PHE A 221 4.55 -2.05 1.13
CA PHE A 221 5.58 -3.06 0.90
C PHE A 221 6.10 -3.60 2.24
N LYS A 222 7.25 -4.29 2.24
CA LYS A 222 7.86 -4.91 3.44
C LYS A 222 7.68 -4.07 4.71
N HIS A 223 7.39 -4.72 5.85
CA HIS A 223 7.24 -4.10 7.18
C HIS A 223 8.56 -3.48 7.71
N MET A 224 9.03 -2.43 7.06
CA MET A 224 10.16 -1.61 7.47
C MET A 224 9.65 -0.23 7.81
N ASN A 225 10.40 0.48 8.65
CA ASN A 225 10.11 1.85 8.99
C ASN A 225 10.12 2.71 7.70
N PRO A 226 8.98 3.31 7.28
CA PRO A 226 8.89 4.07 6.04
C PRO A 226 9.89 5.22 5.96
N SER A 227 10.17 5.88 7.09
CA SER A 227 11.16 6.96 7.17
C SER A 227 12.58 6.47 6.86
N SER A 228 12.92 5.23 7.25
CA SER A 228 14.22 4.63 6.93
C SER A 228 14.35 4.33 5.43
N VAL A 229 13.30 3.77 4.83
CA VAL A 229 13.28 3.48 3.38
C VAL A 229 13.33 4.77 2.57
N TRP A 230 12.57 5.80 2.98
CA TRP A 230 12.65 7.14 2.41
C TRP A 230 14.08 7.70 2.45
N GLY A 231 14.76 7.63 3.60
CA GLY A 231 16.15 8.08 3.73
C GLY A 231 17.11 7.34 2.79
N GLN A 232 16.89 6.04 2.55
CA GLN A 232 17.69 5.27 1.59
C GLN A 232 17.46 5.71 0.14
N ILE A 233 16.20 5.98 -0.23
CA ILE A 233 15.87 6.50 -1.57
C ILE A 233 16.49 7.89 -1.77
N VAL A 234 16.35 8.79 -0.79
CA VAL A 234 16.95 10.13 -0.85
C VAL A 234 18.47 10.03 -1.03
N THR A 235 19.14 9.19 -0.25
CA THR A 235 20.61 8.99 -0.35
C THR A 235 21.02 8.47 -1.73
N TYR A 236 20.26 7.52 -2.29
CA TYR A 236 20.48 7.02 -3.64
C TYR A 236 20.30 8.10 -4.69
N VAL A 237 19.23 8.90 -4.60
CA VAL A 237 18.96 10.01 -5.52
C VAL A 237 20.03 11.09 -5.43
N MET A 238 20.51 11.44 -4.24
CA MET A 238 21.66 12.36 -4.08
C MET A 238 22.89 11.85 -4.83
N SER A 239 23.19 10.56 -4.70
CA SER A 239 24.33 9.93 -5.36
C SER A 239 24.16 9.92 -6.88
N CYS A 240 22.95 9.67 -7.37
CA CYS A 240 22.64 9.73 -8.80
C CYS A 240 22.74 11.16 -9.35
N ASN A 241 22.14 12.14 -8.66
CA ASN A 241 22.13 13.54 -9.08
C ASN A 241 23.55 14.10 -9.14
N GLN A 242 24.40 13.78 -8.15
CA GLN A 242 25.81 14.18 -8.16
C GLN A 242 26.57 13.70 -9.42
N ASN A 243 26.17 12.58 -10.01
CA ASN A 243 26.80 11.98 -11.19
C ASN A 243 26.02 12.21 -12.50
N GLY A 244 24.97 13.03 -12.49
CA GLY A 244 24.10 13.24 -13.66
C GLY A 244 23.37 11.96 -14.11
N GLY A 245 23.06 11.08 -13.16
CA GLY A 245 22.53 9.74 -13.42
C GLY A 245 21.08 9.72 -13.91
N THR A 246 20.79 8.79 -14.83
CA THR A 246 19.44 8.39 -15.21
C THR A 246 19.03 7.16 -14.40
N ILE A 247 17.82 7.18 -13.85
CA ILE A 247 17.22 6.08 -13.10
C ILE A 247 16.17 5.39 -13.98
N THR A 248 16.33 4.07 -14.16
CA THR A 248 15.32 3.18 -14.73
C THR A 248 15.11 1.99 -13.79
N VAL A 249 14.03 1.22 -14.01
CA VAL A 249 13.76 0.00 -13.25
C VAL A 249 14.94 -0.98 -13.32
N ASP A 250 15.59 -1.11 -14.47
CA ASP A 250 16.72 -2.04 -14.64
C ASP A 250 17.95 -1.63 -13.85
N VAL A 251 18.27 -0.33 -13.82
CA VAL A 251 19.50 0.21 -13.21
C VAL A 251 19.38 0.37 -11.69
N LEU A 252 18.16 0.38 -11.14
CA LEU A 252 17.95 0.49 -9.70
C LEU A 252 18.70 -0.63 -8.93
N PRO A 253 19.38 -0.30 -7.81
CA PRO A 253 20.09 -1.30 -7.00
C PRO A 253 19.17 -2.40 -6.48
N GLU A 254 19.68 -3.64 -6.45
CA GLU A 254 18.95 -4.80 -5.91
C GLU A 254 18.46 -4.54 -4.48
N TYR A 255 19.30 -3.94 -3.63
CA TYR A 255 18.89 -3.65 -2.25
C TYR A 255 17.69 -2.72 -2.15
N LEU A 256 17.51 -1.75 -3.07
CA LEU A 256 16.33 -0.89 -3.12
C LEU A 256 15.14 -1.65 -3.69
N LYS A 257 15.32 -2.36 -4.80
CA LYS A 257 14.27 -3.20 -5.40
C LYS A 257 13.68 -4.17 -4.37
N ASP A 258 14.54 -4.79 -3.56
CA ASP A 258 14.17 -5.74 -2.51
C ASP A 258 13.30 -5.14 -1.41
N LEU A 259 13.35 -3.81 -1.18
CA LEU A 259 12.47 -3.12 -0.22
C LEU A 259 11.03 -3.01 -0.75
N PHE A 260 10.89 -2.91 -2.06
CA PHE A 260 9.63 -2.75 -2.79
C PHE A 260 9.17 -4.05 -3.45
N ILE A 261 9.82 -5.18 -3.14
CA ILE A 261 9.19 -6.48 -3.28
C ILE A 261 8.08 -6.51 -2.25
N ASN A 262 6.84 -6.60 -2.72
CA ASN A 262 5.71 -6.95 -1.89
C ASN A 262 6.13 -8.17 -1.04
N LEU A 263 6.18 -8.04 0.29
CA LEU A 263 5.76 -9.21 1.06
C LEU A 263 4.38 -9.53 0.50
N PRO A 264 4.02 -10.81 0.29
CA PRO A 264 2.62 -11.14 0.15
C PRO A 264 1.93 -10.64 1.43
N GLN A 265 1.44 -9.40 1.42
CA GLN A 265 0.27 -9.04 2.17
C GLN A 265 -0.75 -10.03 1.62
N THR A 266 -1.15 -10.95 2.47
CA THR A 266 -2.36 -11.73 2.33
C THR A 266 -3.54 -10.75 2.28
N ILE A 267 -3.67 -10.05 1.17
CA ILE A 267 -4.96 -9.74 0.58
C ILE A 267 -5.28 -11.02 -0.18
N SER A 268 -6.29 -11.76 0.28
CA SER A 268 -6.75 -12.99 -0.35
C SER A 268 -6.93 -12.75 -1.87
N PRO A 269 -6.33 -13.55 -2.76
CA PRO A 269 -6.50 -13.46 -4.20
C PRO A 269 -7.87 -14.04 -4.64
N ASP A 270 -8.96 -13.62 -4.00
CA ASP A 270 -10.32 -14.01 -4.39
C ASP A 270 -10.94 -13.10 -5.45
N ASN A 271 -10.22 -12.08 -5.97
CA ASN A 271 -10.86 -11.17 -6.92
C ASN A 271 -10.29 -11.07 -8.34
N ILE A 272 -9.06 -11.47 -8.69
CA ILE A 272 -8.67 -11.50 -10.11
C ILE A 272 -7.65 -12.61 -10.37
N GLY A 273 -8.10 -13.70 -11.01
CA GLY A 273 -7.31 -14.88 -11.31
C GLY A 273 -6.29 -14.68 -12.43
N LEU A 274 -5.05 -14.35 -12.08
CA LEU A 274 -3.89 -14.47 -12.98
C LEU A 274 -2.66 -15.00 -12.22
N THR A 275 -2.22 -16.19 -12.61
CA THR A 275 -1.04 -16.91 -12.12
C THR A 275 0.23 -16.46 -12.84
N TYR A 276 1.32 -16.24 -12.10
CA TYR A 276 2.69 -16.23 -12.65
C TYR A 276 3.65 -17.01 -11.74
N SER A 277 4.46 -17.89 -12.33
CA SER A 277 5.45 -18.73 -11.66
C SER A 277 6.87 -18.22 -11.85
N LEU A 278 7.70 -18.27 -10.80
CA LEU A 278 9.16 -18.23 -10.90
C LEU A 278 9.80 -19.32 -10.00
N GLY A 279 10.47 -20.28 -10.64
CA GLY A 279 11.78 -20.84 -10.26
C GLY A 279 12.02 -21.46 -8.87
N SER A 280 11.59 -22.71 -8.70
CA SER A 280 12.27 -23.82 -7.98
C SER A 280 12.98 -23.56 -6.63
N ALA A 281 12.20 -23.38 -5.57
CA ALA A 281 12.46 -24.13 -4.34
C ALA A 281 11.66 -25.44 -4.43
N GLN A 282 12.17 -26.57 -3.90
CA GLN A 282 11.45 -27.84 -3.89
C GLN A 282 10.07 -27.66 -3.23
N GLN A 283 9.02 -27.50 -4.02
CA GLN A 283 7.66 -27.47 -3.51
C GLN A 283 7.26 -28.89 -3.14
N ILE A 284 7.20 -29.17 -1.84
CA ILE A 284 6.73 -30.45 -1.34
C ILE A 284 5.22 -30.49 -1.39
N ASN A 285 4.65 -31.52 -2.00
CA ASN A 285 3.22 -31.74 -1.91
C ASN A 285 2.87 -32.31 -0.52
N PHE A 286 2.45 -31.45 0.40
CA PHE A 286 2.12 -31.83 1.77
C PHE A 286 0.92 -32.77 1.89
N THR A 287 0.04 -32.84 0.88
CA THR A 287 -1.06 -33.81 0.85
C THR A 287 -0.60 -35.24 0.56
N GLN A 288 0.64 -35.41 0.09
CA GLN A 288 1.28 -36.70 -0.22
C GLN A 288 2.51 -36.94 0.66
N HIS A 289 2.79 -36.06 1.62
CA HIS A 289 3.93 -36.17 2.52
C HIS A 289 3.70 -37.28 3.56
N GLN A 290 4.77 -37.86 4.09
CA GLN A 290 4.67 -38.92 5.12
C GLN A 290 3.92 -38.48 6.39
N TYR A 291 3.85 -37.17 6.65
CA TYR A 291 3.13 -36.57 7.79
C TYR A 291 1.80 -35.92 7.38
N ALA A 292 1.27 -36.24 6.20
CA ALA A 292 0.00 -35.71 5.72
C ALA A 292 -1.16 -35.91 6.72
N PRO A 293 -1.32 -37.06 7.40
CA PRO A 293 -2.38 -37.26 8.38
C PRO A 293 -2.27 -36.29 9.58
N GLU A 294 -1.07 -36.08 10.10
CA GLU A 294 -0.85 -35.17 11.21
C GLU A 294 -1.02 -33.70 10.76
N ILE A 295 -0.56 -33.34 9.56
CA ILE A 295 -0.78 -31.99 9.00
C ILE A 295 -2.27 -31.69 8.83
N LEU A 296 -3.05 -32.67 8.35
CA LEU A 296 -4.51 -32.58 8.27
C LEU A 296 -5.10 -32.31 9.66
N LYS A 297 -4.68 -33.05 10.68
CA LYS A 297 -5.09 -32.78 12.06
C LYS A 297 -4.72 -31.37 12.51
N LEU A 298 -3.48 -30.93 12.31
CA LEU A 298 -3.07 -29.57 12.68
C LEU A 298 -3.89 -28.49 11.96
N CYS A 299 -4.40 -28.76 10.75
CA CYS A 299 -5.32 -27.87 10.05
C CYS A 299 -6.58 -27.57 10.86
N PHE A 300 -7.11 -28.55 11.60
CA PHE A 300 -8.25 -28.33 12.50
C PHE A 300 -7.91 -27.46 13.72
N LEU A 301 -6.64 -27.46 14.14
CA LEU A 301 -6.20 -26.69 15.31
C LEU A 301 -5.98 -25.21 14.99
N GLY A 302 -5.48 -24.90 13.78
CA GLY A 302 -5.17 -23.54 13.33
C GLY A 302 -3.92 -22.90 13.98
N GLY A 303 -3.71 -23.07 15.28
CA GLY A 303 -2.51 -22.61 15.99
C GLY A 303 -2.50 -23.08 17.44
N TRP A 304 -1.39 -22.92 18.14
CA TRP A 304 -1.28 -23.21 19.58
C TRP A 304 -0.01 -22.61 20.20
N ASN A 305 0.05 -22.57 21.52
CA ASN A 305 1.20 -22.14 22.28
C ASN A 305 1.92 -23.34 22.91
N GLU A 306 3.16 -23.61 22.48
CA GLU A 306 3.91 -24.78 22.97
C GLU A 306 4.26 -24.73 24.46
N LYS A 307 4.21 -23.53 25.07
CA LYS A 307 4.45 -23.35 26.50
C LYS A 307 3.22 -23.67 27.35
N ASP A 308 2.02 -23.62 26.76
CA ASP A 308 0.77 -23.94 27.45
C ASP A 308 0.64 -25.45 27.67
N LYS A 309 0.36 -25.85 28.92
CA LYS A 309 0.26 -27.27 29.30
C LYS A 309 -1.02 -27.93 28.76
N ASN A 310 -2.11 -27.17 28.69
CA ASN A 310 -3.42 -27.66 28.24
C ASN A 310 -3.41 -27.82 26.72
N ASP A 311 -2.80 -26.88 25.99
CA ASP A 311 -2.58 -27.02 24.55
C ASP A 311 -1.81 -28.30 24.24
N ARG A 312 -0.66 -28.52 24.90
CA ARG A 312 0.14 -29.73 24.68
C ARG A 312 -0.64 -31.01 24.96
N HIS A 313 -1.43 -31.02 26.03
CA HIS A 313 -2.23 -32.17 26.42
C HIS A 313 -3.30 -32.50 25.36
N LEU A 314 -4.16 -31.54 25.00
CA LEU A 314 -5.23 -31.74 24.02
C LEU A 314 -4.69 -32.10 22.64
N ILE A 315 -3.59 -31.47 22.22
CA ILE A 315 -2.98 -31.77 20.93
C ILE A 315 -2.40 -33.19 20.90
N SER A 316 -1.83 -33.66 22.02
CA SER A 316 -1.31 -35.03 22.11
C SER A 316 -2.43 -36.06 21.99
N GLU A 317 -3.57 -35.81 22.65
CA GLU A 317 -4.75 -36.65 22.53
C GLU A 317 -5.33 -36.64 21.11
N PHE A 318 -5.43 -35.46 20.50
CA PHE A 318 -6.00 -35.28 19.17
C PHE A 318 -5.14 -35.93 18.07
N ILE A 319 -3.82 -35.76 18.15
CA ILE A 319 -2.88 -36.38 17.21
C ILE A 319 -2.73 -37.88 17.49
N GLY A 320 -2.82 -38.29 18.75
CA GLY A 320 -2.59 -39.66 19.22
C GLY A 320 -1.11 -39.98 19.48
N LYS A 321 -0.28 -38.95 19.73
CA LYS A 321 1.16 -39.06 19.97
C LYS A 321 1.58 -38.06 21.05
N GLU A 322 2.54 -38.44 21.89
CA GLU A 322 3.12 -37.54 22.88
C GLU A 322 3.73 -36.29 22.23
N TYR A 323 3.39 -35.11 22.74
CA TYR A 323 3.72 -33.82 22.13
C TYR A 323 5.19 -33.69 21.72
N PHE A 324 6.10 -34.00 22.65
CA PHE A 324 7.53 -33.81 22.43
C PHE A 324 8.15 -34.82 21.46
N ASP A 325 7.48 -35.95 21.21
CA ASP A 325 7.99 -36.99 20.31
C ASP A 325 7.75 -36.61 18.85
N TRP A 326 6.56 -36.10 18.52
CA TRP A 326 6.22 -35.77 17.13
C TRP A 326 6.63 -34.34 16.72
N ILE A 327 6.68 -33.39 17.65
CA ILE A 327 6.98 -31.99 17.32
C ILE A 327 8.42 -31.80 16.80
N ILE A 328 9.35 -32.67 17.20
CA ILE A 328 10.75 -32.64 16.73
C ILE A 328 10.81 -32.88 15.22
N GLU A 329 10.00 -33.80 14.70
CA GLU A 329 9.90 -34.06 13.26
C GLU A 329 9.27 -32.87 12.52
N PHE A 330 8.27 -32.22 13.13
CA PHE A 330 7.61 -31.05 12.55
C PHE A 330 8.50 -29.81 12.52
N ARG A 331 9.45 -29.68 13.45
CA ARG A 331 10.48 -28.62 13.41
C ARG A 331 11.39 -28.75 12.18
N LYS A 332 11.68 -29.97 11.72
CA LYS A 332 12.46 -30.20 10.48
C LYS A 332 11.67 -29.75 9.24
N ILE A 333 10.34 -29.84 9.27
CA ILE A 333 9.48 -29.42 8.16
C ILE A 333 9.49 -27.89 7.97
N LEU A 334 9.88 -27.11 8.98
CA LEU A 334 9.98 -25.64 8.87
C LEU A 334 11.02 -25.17 7.83
N GLU A 335 11.98 -26.03 7.47
CA GLU A 335 13.01 -25.70 6.47
C GLU A 335 12.45 -25.63 5.04
N PHE A 336 11.29 -26.24 4.78
CA PHE A 336 10.68 -26.21 3.45
C PHE A 336 10.02 -24.86 3.14
N SER A 337 10.33 -24.31 1.97
CA SER A 337 9.84 -23.00 1.52
C SER A 337 8.31 -22.90 1.50
N ASN A 338 7.61 -24.02 1.24
CA ASN A 338 6.16 -24.10 1.21
C ASN A 338 5.53 -24.75 2.46
N CYS A 339 6.26 -24.84 3.58
CA CYS A 339 5.79 -25.43 4.83
C CYS A 339 4.42 -24.84 5.26
N PRO A 340 3.42 -25.67 5.64
CA PRO A 340 2.06 -25.22 5.91
C PRO A 340 1.88 -24.56 7.28
N PHE A 341 2.94 -24.42 8.08
CA PHE A 341 2.90 -23.77 9.39
C PHE A 341 4.14 -22.91 9.66
N THR A 342 4.03 -22.06 10.66
CA THR A 342 5.11 -21.21 11.19
C THR A 342 5.30 -21.46 12.67
N HIS A 343 6.53 -21.30 13.16
CA HIS A 343 6.85 -21.27 14.58
C HIS A 343 7.58 -19.96 14.92
N LYS A 344 7.09 -19.21 15.90
CA LYS A 344 7.74 -17.99 16.40
C LYS A 344 7.42 -17.78 17.87
N ASN A 345 8.45 -17.56 18.69
CA ASN A 345 8.32 -17.27 20.13
C ASN A 345 7.54 -18.32 20.94
N GLY A 346 7.52 -19.58 20.47
CA GLY A 346 6.75 -20.66 21.08
C GLY A 346 5.32 -20.80 20.56
N ILE A 347 4.90 -19.95 19.62
CA ILE A 347 3.59 -20.04 18.98
C ILE A 347 3.73 -20.76 17.64
N TRP A 348 2.94 -21.81 17.48
CA TRP A 348 2.74 -22.50 16.21
C TRP A 348 1.46 -21.97 15.55
N LYS A 349 1.51 -21.75 14.23
CA LYS A 349 0.37 -21.26 13.46
C LYS A 349 0.33 -21.89 12.08
N ILE A 350 -0.85 -22.38 11.67
CA ILE A 350 -1.12 -22.87 10.32
C ILE A 350 -1.22 -21.67 9.37
N LYS A 351 -0.47 -21.73 8.27
CA LYS A 351 -0.56 -20.77 7.17
C LYS A 351 -1.80 -21.10 6.34
N ASN A 352 -2.60 -20.08 6.01
CA ASN A 352 -3.77 -20.21 5.13
C ASN A 352 -4.65 -21.42 5.45
N GLN A 353 -5.10 -21.53 6.70
CA GLN A 353 -5.88 -22.67 7.23
C GLN A 353 -7.04 -23.09 6.29
N ASN A 354 -7.74 -22.12 5.70
CA ASN A 354 -8.84 -22.37 4.75
C ASN A 354 -8.37 -23.07 3.45
N GLU A 355 -7.25 -22.64 2.87
CA GLU A 355 -6.66 -23.26 1.68
C GLU A 355 -6.17 -24.68 2.00
N LEU A 356 -5.57 -24.85 3.18
CA LEU A 356 -5.15 -26.16 3.66
C LEU A 356 -6.34 -27.11 3.84
N PHE A 357 -7.47 -26.62 4.37
CA PHE A 357 -8.73 -27.37 4.41
C PHE A 357 -9.22 -27.77 3.02
N GLN A 358 -9.12 -26.89 2.01
CA GLN A 358 -9.50 -27.24 0.64
C GLN A 358 -8.58 -28.31 0.05
N LEU A 359 -7.27 -28.20 0.28
CA LEU A 359 -6.27 -29.19 -0.16
C LEU A 359 -6.52 -30.57 0.45
N PHE A 360 -6.86 -30.61 1.74
CA PHE A 360 -7.15 -31.84 2.47
C PHE A 360 -8.63 -32.26 2.42
N SER A 361 -9.52 -31.50 1.79
CA SER A 361 -10.99 -31.74 1.79
C SER A 361 -11.39 -33.15 1.34
N LYS A 362 -10.64 -33.74 0.40
CA LYS A 362 -10.85 -35.12 -0.10
C LYS A 362 -10.25 -36.20 0.79
N GLN A 363 -9.44 -35.83 1.77
CA GLN A 363 -8.83 -36.73 2.75
C GLN A 363 -9.51 -36.66 4.11
N ILE A 364 -10.50 -35.76 4.28
CA ILE A 364 -11.30 -35.62 5.49
C ILE A 364 -12.52 -36.51 5.39
N PHE A 365 -12.68 -37.39 6.37
CA PHE A 365 -13.78 -38.31 6.51
C PHE A 365 -14.62 -38.01 7.75
N ASP A 366 -15.76 -38.67 7.80
CA ASP A 366 -16.67 -38.67 8.95
C ASP A 366 -15.97 -38.88 10.31
N GLU A 367 -14.93 -39.72 10.36
CA GLU A 367 -14.17 -39.98 11.58
C GLU A 367 -13.38 -38.75 12.05
N ASP A 368 -12.78 -37.99 11.13
CA ASP A 368 -12.04 -36.77 11.44
C ASP A 368 -12.96 -35.69 12.02
N ILE A 369 -14.18 -35.58 11.50
CA ILE A 369 -15.21 -34.66 12.02
C ILE A 369 -15.61 -35.02 13.46
N GLU A 370 -15.75 -36.30 13.78
CA GLU A 370 -16.05 -36.75 15.14
C GLU A 370 -14.85 -36.57 16.10
N ILE A 371 -13.63 -36.80 15.63
CA ILE A 371 -12.41 -36.52 16.40
C ILE A 371 -12.29 -35.01 16.67
N PHE A 372 -12.55 -34.17 15.67
CA PHE A 372 -12.56 -32.71 15.83
C PHE A 372 -13.64 -32.23 16.80
N LYS A 373 -14.85 -32.80 16.71
CA LYS A 373 -15.94 -32.50 17.65
C LYS A 373 -15.53 -32.81 19.09
N ARG A 374 -14.91 -33.97 19.33
CA ARG A 374 -14.42 -34.36 20.67
C ARG A 374 -13.39 -33.36 21.19
N LEU A 375 -12.40 -32.99 20.37
CA LEU A 375 -11.44 -31.95 20.73
C LEU A 375 -12.13 -30.64 21.13
N PHE A 376 -13.10 -30.18 20.31
CA PHE A 376 -13.84 -28.95 20.59
C PHE A 376 -14.55 -29.03 21.95
N CYS A 377 -15.22 -30.15 22.26
CA CYS A 377 -15.88 -30.36 23.54
C CYS A 377 -14.89 -30.35 24.71
N SER A 378 -13.76 -31.06 24.58
CA SER A 378 -12.74 -31.17 25.64
C SER A 378 -12.15 -29.82 26.06
N ILE A 379 -12.09 -28.82 25.16
CA ILE A 379 -11.66 -27.46 25.50
C ILE A 379 -12.50 -26.86 26.65
N PHE A 380 -13.80 -27.19 26.72
CA PHE A 380 -14.73 -26.66 27.71
C PHE A 380 -14.80 -27.49 28.99
N GLU A 381 -14.27 -28.70 28.98
CA GLU A 381 -14.21 -29.59 30.15
C GLU A 381 -12.99 -29.28 31.05
N LEU A 382 -12.01 -28.53 30.54
CA LEU A 382 -10.82 -28.14 31.29
C LEU A 382 -11.12 -27.14 32.42
N GLU A 383 -10.39 -27.28 33.53
CA GLU A 383 -10.43 -26.34 34.64
C GLU A 383 -9.87 -24.96 34.24
N GLU A 384 -8.68 -24.96 33.62
CA GLU A 384 -7.98 -23.78 33.09
C GLU A 384 -8.17 -23.67 31.56
N PHE A 385 -8.09 -22.45 31.02
CA PHE A 385 -8.20 -22.25 29.57
C PHE A 385 -6.99 -22.80 28.81
N VAL A 386 -7.25 -23.15 27.56
CA VAL A 386 -6.23 -23.24 26.51
C VAL A 386 -5.77 -21.85 26.08
N SER A 387 -4.71 -21.80 25.29
CA SER A 387 -4.27 -20.55 24.67
C SER A 387 -5.34 -19.96 23.75
N ASP A 388 -5.32 -18.63 23.59
CA ASP A 388 -6.20 -17.97 22.62
C ASP A 388 -5.86 -18.41 21.18
N GLU A 389 -4.61 -18.80 20.90
CA GLU A 389 -4.21 -19.34 19.60
C GLU A 389 -4.94 -20.65 19.26
N LEU A 390 -4.96 -21.60 20.19
CA LEU A 390 -5.66 -22.88 20.00
C LEU A 390 -7.17 -22.69 19.96
N PHE A 391 -7.70 -21.90 20.89
CA PHE A 391 -9.14 -21.63 20.92
C PHE A 391 -9.64 -21.02 19.60
N ASN A 392 -9.00 -19.92 19.15
CA ASN A 392 -9.42 -19.24 17.94
C ASN A 392 -9.26 -20.13 16.69
N GLY A 393 -8.21 -20.93 16.62
CA GLY A 393 -7.98 -21.82 15.49
C GLY A 393 -9.02 -22.94 15.37
N VAL A 394 -9.41 -23.57 16.50
CA VAL A 394 -10.46 -24.59 16.53
C VAL A 394 -11.83 -23.98 16.21
N VAL A 395 -12.14 -22.80 16.74
CA VAL A 395 -13.37 -22.07 16.41
C VAL A 395 -13.45 -21.73 14.93
N ASN A 396 -12.37 -21.22 14.35
CA ASN A 396 -12.32 -20.88 12.93
C ASN A 396 -12.54 -22.13 12.08
N SER A 397 -11.99 -23.29 12.47
CA SER A 397 -12.28 -24.57 11.84
C SER A 397 -13.75 -24.93 11.91
N LEU A 398 -14.40 -24.76 13.07
CA LEU A 398 -15.82 -25.05 13.24
C LEU A 398 -16.69 -24.19 12.30
N GLY A 399 -16.39 -22.89 12.22
CA GLY A 399 -17.06 -21.98 11.29
C GLY A 399 -16.80 -22.33 9.83
N TYR A 400 -15.55 -22.62 9.48
CA TYR A 400 -15.16 -23.00 8.12
C TYR A 400 -15.89 -24.26 7.65
N ILE A 401 -15.92 -25.31 8.47
CA ILE A 401 -16.61 -26.55 8.18
C ILE A 401 -18.11 -26.30 7.94
N LYS A 402 -18.71 -25.40 8.74
CA LYS A 402 -20.13 -25.06 8.60
C LYS A 402 -20.45 -24.35 7.28
N PHE A 403 -19.68 -23.32 6.94
CA PHE A 403 -19.96 -22.49 5.76
C PHE A 403 -19.47 -23.10 4.45
N HIS A 404 -18.60 -24.11 4.50
CA HIS A 404 -18.05 -24.78 3.33
C HIS A 404 -18.36 -26.28 3.27
N SER A 405 -19.47 -26.73 3.86
CA SER A 405 -19.84 -28.15 3.95
C SER A 405 -19.77 -28.93 2.62
N SER A 406 -20.04 -28.26 1.50
CA SER A 406 -20.05 -28.83 0.14
C SER A 406 -18.69 -29.34 -0.37
N ILE A 407 -17.57 -28.91 0.23
CA ILE A 407 -16.23 -29.31 -0.23
C ILE A 407 -15.81 -30.69 0.31
N PHE A 408 -16.39 -31.13 1.43
CA PHE A 408 -16.03 -32.36 2.14
C PHE A 408 -16.79 -33.57 1.57
N LYS A 409 -16.42 -34.00 0.36
CA LYS A 409 -17.15 -35.01 -0.41
C LYS A 409 -17.23 -36.40 0.24
N ASN A 410 -16.31 -36.71 1.15
CA ASN A 410 -16.26 -38.00 1.85
C ASN A 410 -16.90 -37.96 3.24
N CYS A 411 -17.55 -36.85 3.57
CA CYS A 411 -18.30 -36.68 4.81
C CYS A 411 -19.80 -36.74 4.52
N THR A 412 -20.55 -37.36 5.43
CA THR A 412 -22.00 -37.40 5.38
C THR A 412 -22.55 -35.98 5.63
N VAL A 413 -23.41 -35.47 4.74
CA VAL A 413 -23.98 -34.11 4.83
C VAL A 413 -24.57 -33.83 6.22
N ASN A 414 -25.36 -34.77 6.74
CA ASN A 414 -25.96 -34.66 8.08
C ASN A 414 -24.93 -34.56 9.22
N LYS A 415 -23.73 -35.13 9.08
CA LYS A 415 -22.70 -35.02 10.13
C LYS A 415 -22.10 -33.63 10.18
N ILE A 416 -21.79 -33.05 9.02
CA ILE A 416 -21.28 -31.68 8.94
C ILE A 416 -22.33 -30.68 9.45
N ASP A 417 -23.58 -30.86 9.02
CA ASP A 417 -24.66 -29.95 9.41
C ASP A 417 -24.94 -29.99 10.91
N ASN A 418 -24.84 -31.18 11.53
CA ASN A 418 -25.04 -31.38 12.96
C ASN A 418 -23.81 -31.05 13.82
N LEU A 419 -22.60 -30.93 13.24
CA LEU A 419 -21.38 -30.64 13.99
C LEU A 419 -21.53 -29.39 14.86
N VAL A 420 -21.86 -28.25 14.24
CA VAL A 420 -22.05 -26.97 14.95
C VAL A 420 -23.17 -27.08 15.98
N PHE A 421 -24.29 -27.68 15.59
CA PHE A 421 -25.43 -27.84 16.48
C PHE A 421 -25.05 -28.61 17.75
N GLN A 422 -24.40 -29.77 17.60
CA GLN A 422 -24.03 -30.64 18.73
C GLN A 422 -22.90 -30.03 19.57
N SER A 423 -21.92 -29.39 18.95
CA SER A 423 -20.82 -28.69 19.64
C SER A 423 -21.35 -27.55 20.51
N ILE A 424 -22.26 -26.73 19.98
CA ILE A 424 -22.85 -25.61 20.72
C ILE A 424 -23.84 -26.09 21.79
N THR A 425 -24.63 -27.15 21.52
CA THR A 425 -25.49 -27.76 22.53
C THR A 425 -24.68 -28.24 23.74
N HIS A 426 -23.59 -28.96 23.48
CA HIS A 426 -22.72 -29.46 24.55
C HIS A 426 -22.08 -28.31 25.36
N PHE A 427 -21.65 -27.24 24.70
CA PHE A 427 -21.16 -26.03 25.36
C PHE A 427 -22.21 -25.42 26.31
N TYR A 428 -23.47 -25.32 25.88
CA TYR A 428 -24.56 -24.81 26.72
C TYR A 428 -24.93 -25.73 27.88
N GLU A 429 -24.89 -27.05 27.69
CA GLU A 429 -25.07 -28.03 28.76
C GLU A 429 -24.01 -27.85 29.85
N LEU A 430 -22.74 -27.72 29.47
CA LEU A 430 -21.63 -27.50 30.40
C LEU A 430 -21.76 -26.18 31.17
N ILE A 431 -22.18 -25.10 30.52
CA ILE A 431 -22.42 -23.80 31.19
C ILE A 431 -23.57 -23.92 32.19
N THR A 432 -24.62 -24.65 31.85
CA THR A 432 -25.81 -24.81 32.70
C THR A 432 -25.48 -25.65 33.93
N ALA A 433 -24.65 -26.69 33.78
CA ALA A 433 -24.25 -27.57 34.88
C ALA A 433 -23.26 -26.90 35.86
N ASN A 434 -22.34 -26.07 35.35
CA ASN A 434 -21.15 -25.67 36.12
C ASN A 434 -21.03 -24.17 36.44
N SER A 435 -22.02 -23.33 36.07
CA SER A 435 -22.09 -21.89 36.41
C SER A 435 -20.75 -21.14 36.34
N TYR A 436 -20.19 -20.94 35.15
CA TYR A 436 -18.91 -20.26 34.99
C TYR A 436 -18.98 -18.90 34.26
N PRO A 437 -18.48 -17.81 34.88
CA PRO A 437 -18.17 -16.54 34.19
C PRO A 437 -17.12 -16.69 33.09
N LYS A 438 -16.33 -17.77 33.15
CA LYS A 438 -15.16 -18.02 32.30
C LYS A 438 -15.54 -18.17 30.82
N PHE A 439 -16.71 -18.74 30.52
CA PHE A 439 -17.15 -18.99 29.15
C PHE A 439 -17.95 -17.84 28.50
N VAL A 440 -18.23 -16.78 29.25
CA VAL A 440 -19.03 -15.63 28.76
C VAL A 440 -18.36 -14.93 27.58
N LYS A 441 -17.01 -14.90 27.55
CA LYS A 441 -16.25 -14.29 26.44
C LYS A 441 -16.52 -14.95 25.08
N PHE A 442 -17.14 -16.14 25.06
CA PHE A 442 -17.41 -16.91 23.83
C PHE A 442 -18.84 -16.79 23.32
N PHE A 443 -19.73 -16.11 24.05
CA PHE A 443 -21.14 -15.99 23.66
C PHE A 443 -21.35 -15.26 22.33
N PRO A 444 -20.66 -14.13 22.04
CA PRO A 444 -20.84 -13.43 20.76
C PRO A 444 -20.54 -14.31 19.55
N LEU A 445 -19.51 -15.13 19.67
CA LEU A 445 -19.05 -16.05 18.62
C LEU A 445 -20.07 -17.16 18.35
N PHE A 446 -20.64 -17.78 19.39
CA PHE A 446 -21.66 -18.81 19.19
C PHE A 446 -23.00 -18.23 18.74
N ALA A 447 -23.31 -16.99 19.11
CA ALA A 447 -24.44 -16.26 18.55
C ALA A 447 -24.28 -16.04 17.05
N GLU A 448 -23.06 -15.84 16.55
CA GLU A 448 -22.77 -15.73 15.11
C GLU A 448 -22.88 -17.08 14.39
N LEU A 449 -22.31 -18.15 14.97
CA LEU A 449 -22.29 -19.48 14.36
C LEU A 449 -23.66 -20.20 14.38
N SER A 450 -24.48 -19.96 15.40
CA SER A 450 -25.81 -20.55 15.53
C SER A 450 -26.79 -19.62 16.27
N PRO A 451 -27.30 -18.58 15.59
CA PRO A 451 -28.16 -17.57 16.21
C PRO A 451 -29.39 -18.18 16.90
N ASN A 452 -30.05 -19.14 16.25
CA ASN A 452 -31.28 -19.74 16.77
C ASN A 452 -31.04 -20.53 18.07
N GLN A 453 -29.96 -21.33 18.14
CA GLN A 453 -29.63 -22.05 19.38
C GLN A 453 -29.25 -21.08 20.50
N PHE A 454 -28.54 -20.01 20.17
CA PHE A 454 -28.18 -18.98 21.13
C PHE A 454 -29.43 -18.29 21.70
N PHE A 455 -30.39 -17.88 20.85
CA PHE A 455 -31.64 -17.29 21.31
C PHE A 455 -32.44 -18.25 22.20
N SER A 456 -32.60 -19.52 21.79
CA SER A 456 -33.30 -20.52 22.62
C SER A 456 -32.61 -20.77 23.96
N PHE A 457 -31.27 -20.77 24.00
CA PHE A 457 -30.51 -20.90 25.24
C PHE A 457 -30.76 -19.71 26.18
N ILE A 458 -30.68 -18.49 25.65
CA ILE A 458 -30.91 -17.26 26.41
C ILE A 458 -32.35 -17.21 26.94
N GLU A 459 -33.35 -17.49 26.11
CA GLU A 459 -34.75 -17.55 26.51
C GLU A 459 -34.98 -18.57 27.64
N ASN A 460 -34.43 -19.79 27.52
CA ASN A 460 -34.55 -20.81 28.56
C ASN A 460 -33.87 -20.39 29.87
N LYS A 461 -32.69 -19.75 29.83
CA LYS A 461 -32.01 -19.21 31.02
C LYS A 461 -32.84 -18.11 31.70
N PHE A 462 -33.37 -17.15 30.95
CA PHE A 462 -34.20 -16.07 31.49
C PHE A 462 -35.55 -16.55 32.02
N ILE A 463 -36.14 -17.60 31.44
CA ILE A 463 -37.39 -18.20 31.96
C ILE A 463 -37.16 -18.92 33.30
N ILE A 464 -35.99 -19.55 33.48
CA ILE A 464 -35.63 -20.25 34.73
C ILE A 464 -35.40 -19.25 35.88
N ASP A 465 -34.75 -18.11 35.64
CA ASP A 465 -34.51 -17.10 36.69
C ASP A 465 -35.82 -16.43 37.19
N VAL A 466 -36.85 -16.33 36.35
CA VAL A 466 -38.18 -15.77 36.74
C VAL A 466 -39.04 -16.76 37.53
N THR A 467 -38.72 -18.06 37.49
CA THR A 467 -39.46 -19.10 38.24
C THR A 467 -38.84 -19.48 39.58
N VAL A 468 -37.58 -19.09 39.86
CA VAL A 468 -36.90 -19.36 41.15
C VAL A 468 -37.10 -18.23 42.17
N GLU A 469 -37.54 -17.03 41.76
CA GLU A 469 -37.97 -15.94 42.66
C GLU A 469 -39.50 -15.91 42.92
N LYS A 470 -40.12 -17.07 43.17
CA LYS A 470 -41.49 -17.13 43.72
C LYS A 470 -41.60 -18.10 44.89
#